data_AF-A0A349CTL7-F1
#
_entry.id   AF-A0A349CTL7-F1
#
_cell.length_a   1.000
_cell.length_b   1.000
_cell.length_c   1.000
_cell.angle_alpha   90.00
_cell.angle_beta   90.00
_cell.angle_gamma   90.00
#
_symmetry.space_group_name_H-M   'P 1'
#
loop_
_entity.id
_entity.type
_entity.pdbx_description
1 polymer ?
#
loop_
_entity_poly.entity_id
_entity_poly.type
_entity_poly.pdbx_seq_one_letter_code
_entity_poly.pdbx_strand_id
1 'polypeptide(L)'
;MGERGLIMSIKPHRGGAETRSSAYHVAIAALSLLTLAFSLLWAVVMPPFTGPDEYAHYNSVTRLVAGDGWPRPYDARIEKSTIQAVAESGGSYLDQRLEVLPDPADRALLLQGDDWERQARDQMVQHPPLYYGAVAAVVWAAGGEELRWDQAQMIMRSMSALMLACSIPFVVGIARRVTSSRVAGLVGGAAVLLVPYFTNSGGFVNNDNLL
;
A
#
# COMPACT_ATOMS: atom_id res chain seq x y z
N MET A 1 13.57 76.04 13.74
CA MET A 1 12.81 75.22 12.77
C MET A 1 13.73 74.15 12.20
N GLY A 2 13.37 72.88 12.30
CA GLY A 2 14.10 71.77 11.68
C GLY A 2 14.13 70.51 12.54
N GLU A 3 12.98 69.89 12.78
CA GLU A 3 12.85 68.57 13.41
C GLU A 3 13.56 67.50 12.57
N ARG A 4 14.46 66.73 13.17
CA ARG A 4 15.05 65.52 12.56
C ARG A 4 14.17 64.33 12.93
N GLY A 5 13.30 63.94 12.01
CA GLY A 5 12.55 62.68 12.07
C GLY A 5 13.47 61.48 11.87
N LEU A 6 13.64 60.68 12.92
CA LEU A 6 14.32 59.39 12.87
C LEU A 6 13.33 58.33 12.32
N ILE A 7 13.43 58.01 11.03
CA ILE A 7 12.66 56.89 10.45
C ILE A 7 13.36 55.58 10.85
N MET A 8 12.82 54.92 11.87
CA MET A 8 13.22 53.57 12.27
C MET A 8 12.68 52.55 11.26
N SER A 9 13.52 52.13 10.32
CA SER A 9 13.21 51.07 9.36
C SER A 9 13.22 49.70 10.06
N ILE A 10 12.07 49.25 10.54
CA ILE A 10 11.89 47.89 11.06
C ILE A 10 11.89 46.92 9.86
N LYS A 11 13.00 46.21 9.66
CA LYS A 11 13.09 45.10 8.70
C LYS A 11 12.23 43.93 9.22
N PRO A 12 11.27 43.39 8.46
CA PRO A 12 10.47 42.26 8.92
C PRO A 12 11.35 41.01 9.03
N HIS A 13 11.35 40.41 10.22
CA HIS A 13 12.10 39.19 10.55
C HIS A 13 11.43 37.96 9.90
N ARG A 14 11.58 37.81 8.58
CA ARG A 14 10.94 36.73 7.79
C ARG A 14 11.53 35.33 8.05
N GLY A 15 12.77 35.25 8.53
CA GLY A 15 13.49 33.97 8.67
C GLY A 15 12.91 32.98 9.69
N GLY A 16 12.25 33.45 10.75
CA GLY A 16 11.72 32.57 11.82
C GLY A 16 10.43 31.84 11.47
N ALA A 17 9.59 32.41 10.60
CA ALA A 17 8.32 31.82 10.20
C ALA A 17 8.50 30.79 9.07
N GLU A 18 9.38 31.08 8.10
CA GLU A 18 9.72 30.17 7.00
C GLU A 18 10.43 28.90 7.50
N THR A 19 11.38 29.03 8.42
CA THR A 19 12.09 27.88 9.02
C THR A 19 11.14 26.95 9.79
N ARG A 20 10.21 27.51 10.60
CA ARG A 20 9.17 26.73 11.30
C ARG A 20 8.16 26.06 10.37
N SER A 21 7.90 26.65 9.20
CA SER A 21 7.05 26.03 8.19
C SER A 21 7.77 24.89 7.47
N SER A 22 9.05 25.07 7.14
CA SER A 22 9.88 24.03 6.53
C SER A 22 10.03 22.81 7.43
N ALA A 23 10.39 23.01 8.71
CA ALA A 23 10.53 21.93 9.68
C ALA A 23 9.24 21.10 9.85
N TYR A 24 8.08 21.77 9.77
CA TYR A 24 6.78 21.10 9.86
C TYR A 24 6.51 20.18 8.66
N HIS A 25 6.79 20.63 7.44
CA HIS A 25 6.65 19.79 6.24
C HIS A 25 7.67 18.65 6.22
N VAL A 26 8.91 18.90 6.66
CA VAL A 26 9.94 17.87 6.82
C VAL A 26 9.48 16.80 7.81
N ALA A 27 8.87 17.18 8.94
CA ALA A 27 8.33 16.23 9.90
C ALA A 27 7.21 15.36 9.31
N ILE A 28 6.29 15.93 8.51
CA ILE A 28 5.25 15.17 7.81
C ILE A 28 5.86 14.17 6.82
N ALA A 29 6.85 14.61 6.04
CA ALA A 29 7.57 13.74 5.11
C ALA A 29 8.27 12.61 5.87
N ALA A 30 8.94 12.90 6.99
CA ALA A 30 9.59 11.90 7.82
C ALA A 30 8.59 10.87 8.37
N LEU A 31 7.42 11.29 8.85
CA LEU A 31 6.38 10.37 9.32
C LEU A 31 5.82 9.48 8.19
N SER A 32 5.65 10.05 7.00
CA SER A 32 5.20 9.30 5.82
C SER A 32 6.24 8.27 5.40
N LEU A 33 7.53 8.65 5.36
CA LEU A 33 8.64 7.76 5.04
C LEU A 33 8.83 6.66 6.09
N LEU A 34 8.65 6.97 7.38
CA LEU A 34 8.68 5.96 8.43
C LEU A 34 7.53 4.97 8.25
N THR A 35 6.31 5.44 7.98
CA THR A 35 5.15 4.58 7.72
C THR A 35 5.40 3.66 6.54
N LEU A 36 5.97 4.19 5.45
CA LEU A 36 6.38 3.41 4.29
C LEU A 36 7.42 2.35 4.67
N ALA A 37 8.49 2.73 5.38
CA ALA A 37 9.57 1.83 5.77
C ALA A 37 9.07 0.68 6.66
N PHE A 38 8.23 0.97 7.66
CA PHE A 38 7.65 -0.07 8.51
C PHE A 38 6.70 -0.99 7.74
N SER A 39 5.89 -0.43 6.83
CA SER A 39 4.98 -1.23 6.00
C SER A 39 5.73 -2.14 5.03
N LEU A 40 6.83 -1.66 4.44
CA LEU A 40 7.73 -2.47 3.61
C LEU A 40 8.46 -3.54 4.42
N LEU A 41 8.85 -3.24 5.67
CA LEU A 41 9.42 -4.25 6.56
C LEU A 41 8.41 -5.38 6.81
N TRP A 42 7.14 -5.04 7.08
CA TRP A 42 6.08 -6.03 7.18
C TRP A 42 5.88 -6.80 5.87
N ALA A 43 5.91 -6.14 4.73
CA ALA A 43 5.79 -6.79 3.42
C ALA A 43 6.87 -7.85 3.16
N VAL A 44 8.08 -7.66 3.71
CA VAL A 44 9.19 -8.61 3.58
C VAL A 44 9.12 -9.72 4.62
N VAL A 45 8.77 -9.39 5.87
CA VAL A 45 8.81 -10.34 6.99
C VAL A 45 7.59 -11.25 7.03
N MET A 46 6.43 -10.74 6.61
CA MET A 46 5.20 -11.54 6.62
C MET A 46 5.20 -12.54 5.48
N PRO A 47 4.92 -13.83 5.74
CA PRO A 47 4.80 -14.80 4.68
C PRO A 47 3.74 -14.39 3.65
N PRO A 48 3.92 -14.71 2.37
CA PRO A 48 2.91 -14.51 1.34
C PRO A 48 1.54 -15.02 1.74
N PHE A 49 0.48 -14.28 1.39
CA PHE A 49 -0.92 -14.71 1.51
C PHE A 49 -1.39 -15.02 2.95
N THR A 50 -0.71 -14.47 3.96
CA THR A 50 -1.12 -14.58 5.37
C THR A 50 -1.97 -13.39 5.84
N GLY A 51 -2.03 -12.33 5.04
CA GLY A 51 -2.91 -11.19 5.30
C GLY A 51 -4.38 -11.54 5.12
N PRO A 52 -5.30 -10.85 5.81
CA PRO A 52 -6.73 -11.01 5.59
C PRO A 52 -7.07 -10.81 4.11
N ASP A 53 -7.70 -11.83 3.51
CA ASP A 53 -8.13 -11.85 2.11
C ASP A 53 -7.06 -11.47 1.06
N GLU A 54 -5.77 -11.53 1.42
CA GLU A 54 -4.67 -11.03 0.59
C GLU A 54 -4.63 -11.73 -0.78
N TYR A 55 -4.88 -13.04 -0.81
CA TYR A 55 -4.95 -13.79 -2.05
C TYR A 55 -6.10 -13.33 -2.96
N ALA A 56 -7.22 -12.88 -2.40
CA ALA A 56 -8.36 -12.39 -3.18
C ALA A 56 -8.06 -11.01 -3.77
N HIS A 57 -7.40 -10.13 -3.01
CA HIS A 57 -6.93 -8.85 -3.56
C HIS A 57 -5.89 -9.06 -4.65
N TYR A 58 -4.90 -9.93 -4.41
CA TYR A 58 -3.92 -10.36 -5.40
C TYR A 58 -4.60 -10.86 -6.66
N ASN A 59 -5.59 -11.75 -6.53
CA ASN A 59 -6.35 -12.30 -7.65
C ASN A 59 -7.00 -11.23 -8.53
N SER A 60 -7.63 -10.24 -7.91
CA SER A 60 -8.28 -9.16 -8.64
C SER A 60 -7.28 -8.26 -9.38
N VAL A 61 -6.06 -8.08 -8.86
CA VAL A 61 -4.97 -7.43 -9.60
C VAL A 61 -4.51 -8.31 -10.76
N THR A 62 -4.22 -9.59 -10.50
CA THR A 62 -3.78 -10.57 -11.51
C THR A 62 -4.75 -10.67 -12.68
N ARG A 63 -6.07 -10.70 -12.41
CA ARG A 63 -7.13 -10.66 -13.42
C ARG A 63 -7.03 -9.44 -14.34
N LEU A 64 -6.78 -8.26 -13.77
CA LEU A 64 -6.64 -7.04 -14.55
C LEU A 64 -5.35 -7.02 -15.36
N VAL A 65 -4.27 -7.61 -14.85
CA VAL A 65 -3.03 -7.80 -15.62
C VAL A 65 -3.25 -8.74 -16.81
N ALA A 66 -4.06 -9.80 -16.63
CA ALA A 66 -4.44 -10.72 -17.71
C ALA A 66 -5.35 -10.11 -18.78
N GLY A 67 -5.95 -8.94 -18.50
CA GLY A 67 -6.88 -8.27 -19.42
C GLY A 67 -8.33 -8.75 -19.32
N ASP A 68 -8.68 -9.57 -18.32
CA ASP A 68 -10.02 -10.15 -18.14
C ASP A 68 -11.07 -9.14 -17.61
N GLY A 69 -10.63 -7.92 -17.29
CA GLY A 69 -11.50 -6.81 -16.91
C GLY A 69 -12.11 -6.94 -15.50
N TRP A 70 -13.23 -6.26 -15.28
CA TRP A 70 -13.92 -6.19 -13.99
C TRP A 70 -15.31 -6.81 -14.08
N PRO A 71 -15.45 -8.14 -13.82
CA PRO A 71 -16.72 -8.84 -13.94
C PRO A 71 -17.70 -8.44 -12.84
N ARG A 72 -18.98 -8.82 -13.01
CA ARG A 72 -20.01 -8.57 -12.00
C ARG A 72 -19.73 -9.35 -10.72
N PRO A 73 -20.21 -8.86 -9.56
CA PRO A 73 -20.24 -9.64 -8.34
C PRO A 73 -20.79 -11.05 -8.58
N TYR A 74 -20.18 -12.03 -7.93
CA TYR A 74 -20.46 -13.46 -8.03
C TYR A 74 -19.98 -14.15 -9.32
N ASP A 75 -19.80 -13.46 -10.45
CA ASP A 75 -19.28 -14.11 -11.67
C ASP A 75 -17.77 -14.36 -11.61
N ALA A 76 -17.07 -13.54 -10.83
CA ALA A 76 -15.63 -13.63 -10.61
C ALA A 76 -15.21 -14.88 -9.81
N ARG A 77 -14.09 -15.49 -10.20
CA ARG A 77 -13.48 -16.65 -9.53
C ARG A 77 -12.05 -16.34 -9.10
N ILE A 78 -11.58 -17.06 -8.09
CA ILE A 78 -10.14 -17.10 -7.81
C ILE A 78 -9.48 -17.88 -8.96
N GLU A 79 -8.59 -17.21 -9.69
CA GLU A 79 -7.89 -17.76 -10.85
C GLU A 79 -6.93 -18.86 -10.43
N LYS A 80 -6.72 -19.83 -11.33
CA LYS A 80 -5.80 -20.96 -11.09
C LYS A 80 -4.37 -20.50 -10.80
N SER A 81 -3.92 -19.40 -11.41
CA SER A 81 -2.60 -18.82 -11.13
C SER A 81 -2.47 -18.26 -9.72
N THR A 82 -3.54 -17.70 -9.16
CA THR A 82 -3.56 -17.30 -7.75
C THR A 82 -3.49 -18.51 -6.83
N ILE A 83 -4.22 -19.58 -7.14
CA ILE A 83 -4.17 -20.83 -6.36
C ILE A 83 -2.75 -21.41 -6.41
N GLN A 84 -2.12 -21.42 -7.59
CA GLN A 84 -0.73 -21.81 -7.77
C GLN A 84 0.19 -21.00 -6.86
N ALA A 85 0.10 -19.67 -6.88
CA ALA A 85 0.93 -18.79 -6.06
C ALA A 85 0.75 -19.07 -4.55
N VAL A 86 -0.48 -19.26 -4.08
CA VAL A 86 -0.77 -19.63 -2.68
C VAL A 86 -0.15 -20.99 -2.33
N ALA A 87 -0.24 -21.97 -3.23
CA ALA A 87 0.29 -23.31 -2.97
C ALA A 87 1.83 -23.32 -2.97
N GLU A 88 2.46 -22.63 -3.92
CA GLU A 88 3.92 -22.46 -4.00
C GLU A 88 4.50 -21.64 -2.83
N SER A 89 3.69 -20.82 -2.16
CA SER A 89 4.07 -20.17 -0.92
C SER A 89 4.02 -21.07 0.31
N GLY A 90 3.61 -22.34 0.15
CA GLY A 90 3.37 -23.28 1.24
C GLY A 90 1.99 -23.17 1.88
N GLY A 91 1.08 -22.38 1.29
CA GLY A 91 -0.30 -22.26 1.71
C GLY A 91 -1.18 -23.43 1.26
N SER A 92 -2.42 -23.45 1.74
CA SER A 92 -3.47 -24.36 1.29
C SER A 92 -4.68 -23.54 0.84
N TYR A 93 -5.30 -23.95 -0.26
CA TYR A 93 -6.49 -23.31 -0.81
C TYR A 93 -7.62 -24.34 -0.99
N LEU A 94 -8.68 -24.23 -0.20
CA LEU A 94 -9.80 -25.19 -0.19
C LEU A 94 -9.34 -26.65 -0.07
N ASP A 95 -8.38 -26.87 0.84
CA ASP A 95 -7.69 -28.14 1.12
C ASP A 95 -6.76 -28.64 0.01
N GLN A 96 -6.48 -27.80 -1.00
CA GLN A 96 -5.51 -28.10 -2.07
C GLN A 96 -4.17 -27.43 -1.74
N ARG A 97 -3.08 -28.19 -1.78
CA ARG A 97 -1.72 -27.70 -1.53
C ARG A 97 -0.71 -28.51 -2.34
N LEU A 98 0.49 -27.95 -2.52
CA LEU A 98 1.61 -28.73 -3.04
C LEU A 98 2.23 -29.61 -1.94
N GLU A 99 2.65 -30.81 -2.32
CA GLU A 99 3.42 -31.69 -1.44
C GLU A 99 4.91 -31.31 -1.41
N VAL A 100 5.41 -30.82 -2.54
CA VAL A 100 6.80 -30.38 -2.73
C VAL A 100 6.76 -28.94 -3.21
N LEU A 101 7.46 -28.05 -2.51
CA LEU A 101 7.56 -26.64 -2.88
C LEU A 101 8.67 -26.43 -3.91
N PRO A 102 8.47 -25.56 -4.92
CA PRO A 102 9.54 -25.21 -5.84
C PRO A 102 10.61 -24.37 -5.17
N ASP A 103 11.82 -24.39 -5.73
CA ASP A 103 12.85 -23.43 -5.36
C ASP A 103 12.39 -22.01 -5.77
N PRO A 104 12.82 -20.95 -5.06
CA PRO A 104 12.40 -19.58 -5.36
C PRO A 104 12.65 -19.12 -6.80
N ALA A 105 13.67 -19.67 -7.47
CA ALA A 105 13.99 -19.35 -8.86
C ALA A 105 13.01 -19.99 -9.87
N ASP A 106 12.37 -21.09 -9.49
CA ASP A 106 11.52 -21.93 -10.35
C ASP A 106 10.02 -21.71 -10.10
N ARG A 107 9.68 -20.72 -9.27
CA ARG A 107 8.29 -20.32 -9.01
C ARG A 107 7.57 -19.88 -10.29
N ALA A 108 6.28 -20.19 -10.36
CA ALA A 108 5.44 -19.88 -11.50
C ALA A 108 5.38 -18.37 -11.82
N LEU A 109 5.16 -18.07 -13.10
CA LEU A 109 4.81 -16.73 -13.56
C LEU A 109 3.45 -16.28 -13.01
N LEU A 110 3.22 -14.98 -12.95
CA LEU A 110 2.01 -14.34 -12.39
C LEU A 110 0.71 -14.91 -12.96
N LEU A 111 0.68 -15.21 -14.26
CA LEU A 111 -0.50 -15.71 -14.96
C LEU A 111 -0.47 -17.24 -15.16
N GLN A 112 0.57 -17.92 -14.68
CA GLN A 112 0.71 -19.36 -14.82
C GLN A 112 0.03 -20.07 -13.64
N GLY A 113 -0.86 -21.02 -13.94
CA GLY A 113 -1.48 -21.88 -12.94
C GLY A 113 -1.74 -23.28 -13.47
N ASP A 114 -1.52 -24.28 -12.63
CA ASP A 114 -1.80 -25.67 -12.93
C ASP A 114 -3.30 -26.00 -12.89
N ASP A 115 -3.65 -27.25 -13.17
CA ASP A 115 -5.03 -27.73 -13.15
C ASP A 115 -5.59 -27.95 -11.74
N TRP A 116 -5.81 -26.85 -11.02
CA TRP A 116 -6.50 -26.83 -9.73
C TRP A 116 -8.00 -27.12 -9.91
N GLU A 117 -8.54 -28.01 -9.07
CA GLU A 117 -9.90 -28.54 -9.19
C GLU A 117 -10.96 -27.62 -8.57
N ARG A 118 -10.64 -26.97 -7.45
CA ARG A 118 -11.61 -26.16 -6.68
C ARG A 118 -11.25 -24.68 -6.76
N GLN A 119 -12.24 -23.86 -7.15
CA GLN A 119 -12.17 -22.39 -7.17
C GLN A 119 -13.35 -21.77 -6.42
N ALA A 120 -13.08 -20.91 -5.45
CA ALA A 120 -14.11 -20.09 -4.84
C ALA A 120 -14.52 -18.92 -5.74
N ARG A 121 -15.62 -18.26 -5.39
CA ARG A 121 -15.95 -16.95 -5.97
C ARG A 121 -15.01 -15.91 -5.39
N ASP A 122 -14.59 -14.99 -6.24
CA ASP A 122 -13.80 -13.84 -5.82
C ASP A 122 -14.75 -12.73 -5.36
N GLN A 123 -14.75 -12.44 -4.06
CA GLN A 123 -15.57 -11.40 -3.47
C GLN A 123 -15.05 -9.99 -3.77
N MET A 124 -13.80 -9.83 -4.21
CA MET A 124 -13.17 -8.52 -4.34
C MET A 124 -13.76 -7.63 -5.42
N VAL A 125 -14.44 -8.23 -6.41
CA VAL A 125 -15.20 -7.48 -7.43
C VAL A 125 -16.42 -6.73 -6.87
N GLN A 126 -16.79 -6.96 -5.61
CA GLN A 126 -17.79 -6.15 -4.90
C GLN A 126 -17.26 -4.78 -4.45
N HIS A 127 -15.93 -4.60 -4.46
CA HIS A 127 -15.29 -3.33 -4.12
C HIS A 127 -15.07 -2.47 -5.39
N PRO A 128 -14.97 -1.13 -5.25
CA PRO A 128 -14.64 -0.26 -6.38
C PRO A 128 -13.29 -0.63 -7.03
N PRO A 129 -13.18 -0.60 -8.37
CA PRO A 129 -12.03 -1.13 -9.09
C PRO A 129 -10.76 -0.25 -9.03
N LEU A 130 -10.83 0.96 -8.47
CA LEU A 130 -9.76 1.96 -8.58
C LEU A 130 -8.42 1.46 -8.02
N TYR A 131 -8.44 0.86 -6.82
CA TYR A 131 -7.25 0.28 -6.21
C TYR A 131 -6.61 -0.77 -7.13
N TYR A 132 -7.42 -1.74 -7.56
CA TYR A 132 -6.94 -2.87 -8.36
C TYR A 132 -6.40 -2.42 -9.72
N GLY A 133 -7.07 -1.47 -10.38
CA GLY A 133 -6.61 -0.91 -11.65
C GLY A 133 -5.29 -0.16 -11.51
N ALA A 134 -5.13 0.65 -10.46
CA ALA A 134 -3.90 1.38 -10.21
C ALA A 134 -2.72 0.43 -9.93
N VAL A 135 -2.93 -0.61 -9.12
CA VAL A 135 -1.89 -1.60 -8.82
C VAL A 135 -1.58 -2.46 -10.05
N ALA A 136 -2.60 -2.89 -10.81
CA ALA A 136 -2.41 -3.67 -12.04
C ALA A 136 -1.59 -2.90 -13.09
N ALA A 137 -1.82 -1.58 -13.23
CA ALA A 137 -1.03 -0.76 -14.14
C ALA A 137 0.47 -0.73 -13.78
N VAL A 138 0.80 -0.69 -12.48
CA VAL A 138 2.18 -0.72 -12.01
C VAL A 138 2.81 -2.11 -12.22
N VAL A 139 2.08 -3.17 -11.92
CA VAL A 139 2.54 -4.56 -12.15
C VAL A 139 2.78 -4.80 -13.64
N TRP A 140 1.85 -4.36 -14.49
CA TRP A 140 1.98 -4.44 -15.95
C TRP A 140 3.22 -3.68 -16.45
N ALA A 141 3.42 -2.45 -15.99
CA ALA A 141 4.58 -1.63 -16.37
C ALA A 141 5.93 -2.21 -15.88
N ALA A 142 5.93 -2.98 -14.78
CA ALA A 142 7.12 -3.59 -14.22
C ALA A 142 7.53 -4.91 -14.90
N GLY A 143 6.66 -5.50 -15.73
CA GLY A 143 6.92 -6.76 -16.43
C GLY A 143 5.67 -7.61 -16.68
N GLY A 144 4.54 -7.28 -16.04
CA GLY A 144 3.25 -7.94 -16.29
C GLY A 144 3.33 -9.45 -16.11
N GLU A 145 2.98 -10.18 -17.16
CA GLU A 145 2.95 -11.65 -17.17
C GLU A 145 4.33 -12.32 -17.07
N GLU A 146 5.41 -11.60 -17.37
CA GLU A 146 6.78 -12.11 -17.26
C GLU A 146 7.30 -12.13 -15.82
N LEU A 147 6.59 -11.49 -14.90
CA LEU A 147 6.93 -11.50 -13.48
C LEU A 147 6.57 -12.84 -12.87
N ARG A 148 7.45 -13.35 -12.00
CA ARG A 148 7.06 -14.43 -11.07
C ARG A 148 6.01 -13.92 -10.08
N TRP A 149 5.17 -14.82 -9.59
CA TRP A 149 4.09 -14.44 -8.67
C TRP A 149 4.60 -13.70 -7.43
N ASP A 150 5.79 -14.05 -6.93
CA ASP A 150 6.40 -13.48 -5.73
C ASP A 150 6.96 -12.07 -5.97
N GLN A 151 7.54 -11.83 -7.15
CA GLN A 151 7.95 -10.50 -7.58
C GLN A 151 6.74 -9.58 -7.75
N ALA A 152 5.69 -10.06 -8.44
CA ALA A 152 4.46 -9.31 -8.62
C ALA A 152 3.80 -8.99 -7.25
N GLN A 153 3.74 -9.97 -6.33
CA GLN A 153 3.19 -9.74 -5.00
C GLN A 153 4.00 -8.69 -4.22
N MET A 154 5.32 -8.69 -4.29
CA MET A 154 6.14 -7.67 -3.63
C MET A 154 5.89 -6.27 -4.19
N ILE A 155 5.67 -6.14 -5.51
CA ILE A 155 5.26 -4.88 -6.13
C ILE A 155 3.88 -4.44 -5.60
N MET A 156 2.91 -5.36 -5.54
CA MET A 156 1.57 -5.07 -5.02
C MET A 156 1.59 -4.65 -3.54
N ARG A 157 2.37 -5.34 -2.69
CA ARG A 157 2.57 -4.96 -1.27
C ARG A 157 3.26 -3.61 -1.15
N SER A 158 4.23 -3.31 -2.01
CA SER A 158 4.88 -2.00 -2.04
C SER A 158 3.92 -0.87 -2.41
N MET A 159 2.98 -1.12 -3.33
CA MET A 159 1.91 -0.17 -3.66
C MET A 159 0.95 0.06 -2.49
N SER A 160 0.55 -1.01 -1.80
CA SER A 160 -0.23 -0.91 -0.56
C SER A 160 0.49 -0.06 0.51
N ALA A 161 1.78 -0.33 0.76
CA ALA A 161 2.60 0.43 1.68
C ALA A 161 2.72 1.91 1.30
N LEU A 162 2.87 2.20 0.00
CA LEU A 162 2.94 3.57 -0.52
C LEU A 162 1.62 4.32 -0.34
N MET A 163 0.49 3.69 -0.67
CA MET A 163 -0.84 4.31 -0.52
C MET A 163 -1.13 4.61 0.95
N LEU A 164 -0.81 3.68 1.85
CA LEU A 164 -0.95 3.90 3.29
C LEU A 164 -0.06 5.06 3.77
N ALA A 165 1.20 5.13 3.32
CA ALA A 165 2.10 6.22 3.66
C ALA A 165 1.60 7.59 3.14
N CYS A 166 0.97 7.61 1.96
CA CYS A 166 0.34 8.81 1.40
C CYS A 166 -0.88 9.31 2.20
N SER A 167 -1.46 8.49 3.10
CA SER A 167 -2.54 8.92 4.00
C SER A 167 -2.04 9.84 5.14
N ILE A 168 -0.75 9.75 5.51
CA ILE A 168 -0.21 10.42 6.70
C ILE A 168 -0.33 11.96 6.66
N PRO A 169 -0.06 12.66 5.54
CA PRO A 169 -0.31 14.09 5.45
C PRO A 169 -1.78 14.46 5.73
N PHE A 170 -2.74 13.62 5.35
CA PHE A 170 -4.17 13.85 5.62
C PHE A 170 -4.49 13.67 7.10
N VAL A 171 -3.97 12.62 7.75
CA VAL A 171 -4.12 12.41 9.21
C VAL A 171 -3.59 13.61 9.98
N VAL A 172 -2.36 14.05 9.65
CA VAL A 172 -1.75 15.25 10.26
C VAL A 172 -2.59 16.50 9.99
N GLY A 173 -3.08 16.66 8.77
CA GLY A 173 -3.92 17.76 8.34
C GLY A 173 -5.25 17.83 9.12
N ILE A 174 -5.95 16.71 9.25
CA ILE A 174 -7.21 16.59 9.99
C ILE A 174 -6.99 16.88 11.47
N ALA A 175 -6.01 16.22 12.11
CA ALA A 175 -5.69 16.44 13.51
C ALA A 175 -5.33 17.92 13.79
N ARG A 176 -4.54 18.54 12.90
CA ARG A 176 -4.26 19.98 12.97
C ARG A 176 -5.52 20.82 12.76
N ARG A 177 -6.40 20.45 11.84
CA ARG A 177 -7.61 21.22 11.51
C ARG A 177 -8.62 21.24 12.65
N VAL A 178 -8.78 20.11 13.36
CA VAL A 178 -9.68 19.96 14.50
C VAL A 178 -9.12 20.68 15.73
N THR A 179 -7.82 20.59 15.99
CA THR A 179 -7.19 21.14 17.21
C THR A 179 -6.64 22.54 17.04
N SER A 180 -6.56 23.05 15.81
CA SER A 180 -5.82 24.27 15.44
C SER A 180 -4.34 24.28 15.86
N SER A 181 -3.75 23.11 16.14
CA SER A 181 -2.38 22.96 16.63
C SER A 181 -1.51 22.14 15.69
N ARG A 182 -0.36 22.69 15.28
CA ARG A 182 0.63 21.97 14.47
C ARG A 182 1.23 20.79 15.23
N VAL A 183 1.47 20.96 16.54
CA VAL A 183 2.01 19.90 17.40
C VAL A 183 1.02 18.76 17.51
N ALA A 184 -0.25 19.07 17.76
CA ALA A 184 -1.29 18.04 17.83
C ALA A 184 -1.46 17.31 16.49
N GLY A 185 -1.29 18.02 15.36
CA GLY A 185 -1.20 17.38 14.03
C GLY A 185 -0.10 16.34 13.93
N LEU A 186 1.14 16.70 14.31
CA LEU A 186 2.29 15.78 14.28
C LEU A 186 2.10 14.62 15.27
N VAL A 187 1.57 14.88 16.47
CA VAL A 187 1.24 13.84 17.45
C VAL A 187 0.20 12.88 16.87
N GLY A 188 -0.82 13.37 16.18
CA GLY A 188 -1.81 12.54 15.49
C GLY A 188 -1.19 11.62 14.45
N GLY A 189 -0.33 12.15 13.58
CA GLY A 189 0.40 11.33 12.60
C GLY A 189 1.35 10.32 13.24
N ALA A 190 2.07 10.71 14.30
CA ALA A 190 2.97 9.83 15.03
C ALA A 190 2.22 8.73 15.82
N ALA A 191 1.04 9.03 16.35
CA ALA A 191 0.23 8.08 17.11
C ALA A 191 -0.19 6.88 16.26
N VAL A 192 -0.39 7.07 14.96
CA VAL A 192 -0.72 5.98 14.03
C VAL A 192 0.41 4.95 13.92
N LEU A 193 1.68 5.38 13.98
CA LEU A 193 2.84 4.47 14.03
C LEU A 193 2.89 3.62 15.30
N LEU A 194 2.18 4.04 16.37
CA LEU A 194 2.09 3.28 17.61
C LEU A 194 1.01 2.19 17.57
N VAL A 195 0.26 2.08 16.47
CA VAL A 195 -0.71 1.00 16.23
C VAL A 195 -0.04 -0.03 15.31
N PRO A 196 0.47 -1.16 15.84
CA PRO A 196 1.25 -2.10 15.04
C PRO A 196 0.49 -2.60 13.81
N TYR A 197 -0.82 -2.85 13.99
CA TYR A 197 -1.69 -3.32 12.92
C TYR A 197 -1.78 -2.34 11.74
N PHE A 198 -1.64 -1.03 11.97
CA PHE A 198 -1.73 -0.03 10.91
C PHE A 198 -0.60 -0.19 9.89
N THR A 199 0.66 -0.27 10.33
CA THR A 199 1.77 -0.50 9.39
C THR A 199 1.80 -1.94 8.88
N ASN A 200 1.29 -2.91 9.66
CA ASN A 200 1.17 -4.28 9.21
C ASN A 200 0.17 -4.45 8.07
N SER A 201 -0.98 -3.76 8.09
CA SER A 201 -1.95 -3.80 6.99
C SER A 201 -1.39 -3.21 5.69
N GLY A 202 -0.52 -2.21 5.79
CA GLY A 202 0.24 -1.68 4.65
C GLY A 202 1.22 -2.67 4.04
N GLY A 203 1.62 -3.70 4.81
CA GLY A 203 2.50 -4.78 4.35
C GLY A 203 1.81 -5.89 3.56
N PHE A 204 0.47 -5.88 3.48
CA PHE A 204 -0.32 -6.83 2.71
C PHE A 204 -0.91 -6.19 1.46
N VAL A 205 -1.24 -7.00 0.45
CA VAL A 205 -2.04 -6.54 -0.68
C VAL A 205 -3.48 -6.31 -0.20
N ASN A 206 -3.87 -5.05 0.01
CA ASN A 206 -5.19 -4.69 0.54
C ASN A 206 -5.67 -3.33 -0.02
N ASN A 207 -6.92 -3.26 -0.46
CA ASN A 207 -7.56 -2.04 -0.95
C ASN A 207 -7.87 -1.01 0.15
N ASP A 208 -7.94 -1.41 1.42
CA ASP A 208 -8.12 -0.49 2.56
C ASP A 208 -6.99 0.54 2.64
N ASN A 209 -5.79 0.22 2.11
CA ASN A 209 -4.66 1.14 2.12
C ASN A 209 -4.84 2.37 1.21
N LEU A 210 -5.85 2.35 0.32
CA LEU A 210 -6.25 3.49 -0.51
C LEU A 210 -7.35 4.35 0.13
N LEU A 211 -8.07 3.84 1.13
CA LEU A 211 -9.26 4.46 1.74
C LEU A 211 -8.93 5.16 3.07
#